data_AF-A0A350QN40-F1
#
_entry.id   AF-A0A350QN40-F1
#
_cell.length_a   1.000
_cell.length_b   1.000
_cell.length_c   1.000
_cell.angle_alpha   90.00
_cell.angle_beta   90.00
_cell.angle_gamma   90.00
#
_symmetry.space_group_name_H-M   'P 1'
#
loop_
_entity.id
_entity.type
_entity.pdbx_description
1 polymer ?
#
loop_
_entity_poly.entity_id
_entity_poly.type
_entity_poly.pdbx_seq_one_letter_code
_entity_poly.pdbx_strand_id
1 'polypeptide(L)'
;MDSNFIPPLDMQQTLFSELSSMFGNEVPLYDKSLAVNFQCNRAVADLLESVFAGFSLTDEQIISTSRERHGAIRIGREDEFRWITRYFACFGMEPHNFYDMTNLGMKSQPVIATAFRSKIDPKNRVFTSLLCPDYFDEDTAREIRSLLGTRQVLSDEARALIERHEEDGGLRFQDAHALIAEGTQRIFKWTGEARNRRLYTSLCDRGFKIAADI
;
A
#
# COMPACT_ATOMS: atom_id res chain seq x y z
N MET A 1 -14.98 -3.75 24.44
CA MET A 1 -14.64 -4.37 23.14
C MET A 1 -15.06 -5.82 23.21
N ASP A 2 -15.80 -6.31 22.22
CA ASP A 2 -16.12 -7.73 22.09
C ASP A 2 -14.79 -8.52 22.09
N SER A 3 -14.66 -9.54 22.95
CA SER A 3 -13.42 -10.33 23.07
C SER A 3 -13.12 -11.15 21.82
N ASN A 4 -14.02 -11.16 20.83
CA ASN A 4 -13.90 -11.92 19.59
C ASN A 4 -13.41 -11.10 18.39
N PHE A 5 -13.13 -9.80 18.56
CA PHE A 5 -12.53 -9.01 17.48
C PHE A 5 -11.04 -9.30 17.33
N ILE A 6 -10.58 -9.30 16.08
CA ILE A 6 -9.16 -9.44 15.78
C ILE A 6 -8.47 -8.10 16.08
N PRO A 7 -7.36 -8.09 16.84
CA PRO A 7 -6.59 -6.88 17.05
C PRO A 7 -6.15 -6.24 15.72
N PRO A 8 -6.28 -4.91 15.55
CA PRO A 8 -5.90 -4.24 14.30
C PRO A 8 -4.44 -4.49 13.89
N LEU A 9 -3.53 -4.66 14.86
CA LEU A 9 -2.13 -4.98 14.59
C LEU A 9 -1.98 -6.39 13.98
N ASP A 10 -2.75 -7.37 14.43
CA ASP A 10 -2.72 -8.73 13.88
C ASP A 10 -3.31 -8.73 12.46
N MET A 11 -4.39 -7.97 12.24
CA MET A 11 -4.94 -7.74 10.89
C MET A 11 -3.90 -7.09 9.98
N GLN A 12 -3.16 -6.08 10.46
CA GLN A 12 -2.11 -5.41 9.69
C GLN A 12 -0.98 -6.38 9.32
N GLN A 13 -0.48 -7.15 10.28
CA GLN A 13 0.59 -8.13 10.02
C GLN A 13 0.14 -9.17 8.98
N THR A 14 -1.11 -9.60 9.06
CA THR A 14 -1.71 -10.52 8.08
C THR A 14 -1.81 -9.86 6.71
N LEU A 15 -2.35 -8.63 6.62
CA LEU A 15 -2.44 -7.88 5.36
C LEU A 15 -1.07 -7.75 4.68
N PHE A 16 -0.02 -7.32 5.39
CA PHE A 16 1.30 -7.15 4.80
C PHE A 16 1.96 -8.47 4.42
N SER A 17 1.67 -9.55 5.14
CA SER A 17 2.10 -10.90 4.76
C SER A 17 1.47 -11.32 3.44
N GLU A 18 0.15 -11.17 3.32
CA GLU A 18 -0.60 -11.52 2.11
C GLU A 18 -0.23 -10.63 0.91
N LEU A 19 -0.03 -9.32 1.13
CA LEU A 19 0.46 -8.41 0.10
C LEU A 19 1.87 -8.79 -0.38
N SER A 20 2.76 -9.16 0.53
CA SER A 20 4.09 -9.65 0.17
C SER A 20 4.01 -10.93 -0.67
N SER A 21 3.12 -11.86 -0.31
CA SER A 21 2.89 -13.10 -1.07
C SER A 21 2.31 -12.82 -2.46
N MET A 22 1.26 -11.99 -2.55
CA MET A 22 0.67 -11.54 -3.81
C MET A 22 1.73 -10.90 -4.71
N PHE A 23 2.53 -9.97 -4.17
CA PHE A 23 3.53 -9.25 -4.94
C PHE A 23 4.70 -10.14 -5.40
N GLY A 24 5.09 -11.14 -4.59
CA GLY A 24 6.07 -12.15 -4.99
C GLY A 24 5.62 -12.99 -6.19
N ASN A 25 4.34 -13.39 -6.19
CA ASN A 25 3.74 -14.09 -7.33
C ASN A 25 3.66 -13.22 -8.60
N GLU A 26 3.36 -11.93 -8.45
CA GLU A 26 3.25 -10.99 -9.57
C GLU A 26 4.62 -10.53 -10.10
N VAL A 27 5.64 -10.45 -9.23
CA VAL A 27 6.98 -9.95 -9.55
C VAL A 27 8.04 -10.93 -9.02
N PRO A 28 8.42 -11.98 -9.77
CA PRO A 28 9.31 -13.03 -9.27
C PRO A 28 10.71 -12.57 -8.81
N LEU A 29 11.17 -11.39 -9.24
CA LEU A 29 12.42 -10.80 -8.77
C LEU A 29 12.31 -10.26 -7.35
N TYR A 30 11.11 -9.91 -6.88
CA TYR A 30 10.87 -9.52 -5.49
C TYR A 30 11.21 -10.67 -4.54
N ASP A 31 10.73 -11.88 -4.79
CA ASP A 31 11.04 -13.04 -3.94
C ASP A 31 12.54 -13.36 -3.91
N LYS A 32 13.22 -13.26 -5.05
CA LYS A 32 14.67 -13.38 -5.11
C LYS A 32 15.37 -12.30 -4.29
N SER A 33 14.85 -11.07 -4.30
CA SER A 33 15.38 -9.97 -3.49
C SER A 33 15.23 -10.24 -1.98
N LEU A 34 14.14 -10.88 -1.56
CA LEU A 34 13.95 -11.29 -0.16
C LEU A 34 14.96 -12.38 0.25
N ALA A 35 15.25 -13.33 -0.64
CA ALA A 35 16.28 -14.35 -0.39
C ALA A 35 17.67 -13.72 -0.24
N VAL A 36 18.02 -12.75 -1.10
CA VAL A 36 19.29 -12.01 -0.98
C VAL A 36 19.33 -11.20 0.32
N ASN A 37 18.24 -10.51 0.68
CA ASN A 37 18.15 -9.76 1.93
C ASN A 37 18.38 -10.65 3.15
N PHE A 38 17.81 -11.86 3.17
CA PHE A 38 18.06 -12.83 4.23
C PHE A 38 19.54 -13.20 4.34
N GLN A 39 20.20 -13.50 3.21
CA GLN A 39 21.64 -13.82 3.20
C GLN A 39 22.50 -12.65 3.68
N CYS A 40 22.16 -11.41 3.30
CA CYS A 40 22.83 -10.22 3.80
C CYS A 40 22.66 -10.08 5.33
N ASN A 41 21.43 -10.26 5.84
CA ASN A 41 21.15 -10.16 7.27
C ASN A 41 21.85 -11.26 8.08
N ARG A 42 21.89 -12.49 7.55
CA ARG A 42 22.64 -13.63 8.09
C ARG A 42 24.14 -13.33 8.15
N ALA A 43 24.73 -12.86 7.06
CA ALA A 43 26.15 -12.49 7.03
C ALA A 43 26.51 -11.39 8.05
N VAL A 44 25.63 -10.39 8.23
CA VAL A 44 25.81 -9.35 9.26
C VAL A 44 25.67 -9.93 10.67
N ALA A 45 24.68 -10.79 10.91
CA ALA A 45 24.51 -11.46 12.21
C ALA A 45 25.74 -12.29 12.59
N ASP A 46 26.25 -13.08 11.66
CA ASP A 46 27.44 -13.93 11.86
C ASP A 46 28.70 -13.07 12.14
N LEU A 47 28.85 -11.95 11.43
CA LEU A 47 29.93 -10.99 11.70
C LEU A 47 29.81 -10.40 13.12
N LEU A 48 28.62 -9.98 13.52
CA LEU A 48 28.39 -9.41 14.85
C LEU A 48 28.60 -10.44 15.97
N GLU A 49 28.22 -11.70 15.77
CA GLU A 49 28.49 -12.80 16.70
C GLU A 49 30.00 -13.03 16.89
N SER A 50 30.81 -12.87 15.82
CA SER A 50 32.27 -12.97 15.92
C SER A 50 32.94 -11.82 16.66
N VAL A 51 32.29 -10.64 16.73
CA VAL A 51 32.86 -9.41 17.31
C VAL A 51 32.35 -9.16 18.73
N PHE A 52 31.10 -9.52 19.02
CA PHE A 52 30.43 -9.17 20.28
C PHE A 52 30.08 -10.43 21.07
N ALA A 53 30.83 -10.68 22.15
CA ALA A 53 30.57 -11.80 23.05
C ALA A 53 29.13 -11.76 23.60
N GLY A 54 28.40 -12.85 23.44
CA GLY A 54 27.01 -12.99 23.90
C GLY A 54 25.95 -12.47 22.93
N PHE A 55 26.33 -11.94 21.77
CA PHE A 55 25.39 -11.65 20.68
C PHE A 55 25.20 -12.89 19.81
N SER A 56 23.94 -13.25 19.53
CA SER A 56 23.57 -14.29 18.57
C SER A 56 22.16 -14.04 18.06
N LEU A 57 21.89 -14.33 16.79
CA LEU A 57 20.54 -14.31 16.22
C LEU A 57 20.23 -15.64 15.52
N THR A 58 19.11 -16.26 15.90
CA THR A 58 18.59 -17.43 15.18
C THR A 58 18.01 -17.03 13.83
N ASP A 59 17.86 -17.98 12.92
CA ASP A 59 17.21 -17.75 11.62
C ASP A 59 15.79 -17.19 11.80
N GLU A 60 15.03 -17.68 12.78
CA GLU A 60 13.68 -17.19 13.08
C GLU A 60 13.68 -15.72 13.52
N GLN A 61 14.67 -15.30 14.32
CA GLN A 61 14.81 -13.92 14.74
C GLN A 61 15.19 -13.01 13.56
N ILE A 62 16.07 -13.47 12.67
CA ILE A 62 16.40 -12.75 11.43
C ILE A 62 15.17 -12.62 10.55
N ILE A 63 14.41 -13.69 10.33
CA ILE A 63 13.18 -13.67 9.54
C ILE A 63 12.18 -12.69 10.15
N SER A 64 11.95 -12.78 11.47
CA SER A 64 10.99 -11.93 12.20
C SER A 64 11.33 -10.44 12.09
N THR A 65 12.61 -10.08 12.25
CA THR A 65 13.07 -8.70 12.12
C THR A 65 13.08 -8.20 10.67
N SER A 66 13.13 -9.12 9.70
CA SER A 66 13.10 -8.83 8.26
C SER A 66 11.68 -8.71 7.69
N ARG A 67 10.63 -8.70 8.51
CA ARG A 67 9.23 -8.61 8.05
C ARG A 67 8.78 -7.19 7.67
N GLU A 68 9.59 -6.16 7.94
CA GLU A 68 9.27 -4.78 7.59
C GLU A 68 9.03 -4.64 6.08
N ARG A 69 7.88 -4.05 5.71
CA ARG A 69 7.54 -3.76 4.32
C ARG A 69 7.06 -2.32 4.16
N HIS A 70 7.45 -1.72 3.04
CA HIS A 70 7.00 -0.42 2.61
C HIS A 70 6.32 -0.56 1.24
N GLY A 71 4.99 -0.41 1.22
CA GLY A 71 4.22 -0.36 -0.02
C GLY A 71 4.09 1.07 -0.54
N ALA A 72 3.84 1.23 -1.85
CA ALA A 72 3.47 2.50 -2.43
C ALA A 72 2.31 2.30 -3.40
N ILE A 73 1.26 3.10 -3.25
CA ILE A 73 0.07 3.08 -4.10
C ILE A 73 -0.29 4.48 -4.56
N ARG A 74 -1.05 4.57 -5.64
CA ARG A 74 -1.46 5.84 -6.24
C ARG A 74 -2.95 5.79 -6.55
N ILE A 75 -3.66 6.83 -6.14
CA ILE A 75 -5.12 6.92 -6.16
C ILE A 75 -5.52 8.10 -7.05
N GLY A 76 -6.57 7.91 -7.85
CA GLY A 76 -6.94 8.87 -8.88
C GLY A 76 -7.97 9.90 -8.42
N ARG A 77 -8.81 9.56 -7.45
CA ARG A 77 -9.90 10.43 -6.99
C ARG A 77 -9.93 10.62 -5.49
N GLU A 78 -10.46 11.76 -5.06
CA GLU A 78 -10.62 12.10 -3.64
C GLU A 78 -11.56 11.14 -2.91
N ASP A 79 -12.65 10.72 -3.55
CA ASP A 79 -13.59 9.74 -2.96
C ASP A 79 -12.92 8.38 -2.76
N GLU A 80 -12.12 7.91 -3.73
CA GLU A 80 -11.30 6.70 -3.60
C GLU A 80 -10.32 6.83 -2.43
N PHE A 81 -9.67 7.98 -2.29
CA PHE A 81 -8.69 8.21 -1.23
C PHE A 81 -9.33 8.21 0.17
N ARG A 82 -10.55 8.74 0.31
CA ARG A 82 -11.32 8.67 1.56
C ARG A 82 -11.63 7.23 1.94
N TRP A 83 -12.02 6.40 0.96
CA TRP A 83 -12.25 4.98 1.19
C TRP A 83 -10.97 4.22 1.56
N ILE A 84 -9.85 4.50 0.89
CA ILE A 84 -8.55 3.91 1.23
C ILE A 84 -8.08 4.33 2.63
N THR A 85 -8.37 5.57 3.05
CA THR A 85 -8.10 6.05 4.41
C THR A 85 -8.87 5.22 5.43
N ARG A 86 -10.17 4.98 5.20
CA ARG A 86 -11.01 4.14 6.07
C ARG A 86 -10.60 2.68 6.05
N TYR A 87 -10.21 2.15 4.88
CA TYR A 87 -9.64 0.81 4.75
C TYR A 87 -8.40 0.65 5.65
N PHE A 88 -7.42 1.54 5.55
CA PHE A 88 -6.21 1.47 6.38
C PHE A 88 -6.48 1.67 7.87
N ALA A 89 -7.51 2.45 8.25
CA ALA A 89 -7.91 2.61 9.64
C ALA A 89 -8.36 1.28 10.28
N CYS A 90 -8.96 0.35 9.52
CA CYS A 90 -9.31 -1.00 10.00
C CYS A 90 -8.09 -1.81 10.46
N PHE A 91 -6.90 -1.47 9.95
CA PHE A 91 -5.62 -2.12 10.30
C PHE A 91 -4.81 -1.30 11.32
N GLY A 92 -5.46 -0.35 12.01
CA GLY A 92 -4.80 0.54 12.96
C GLY A 92 -3.74 1.44 12.33
N MET A 93 -3.88 1.74 11.04
CA MET A 93 -2.97 2.61 10.30
C MET A 93 -3.60 3.97 10.06
N GLU A 94 -2.84 5.03 10.34
CA GLU A 94 -3.30 6.41 10.20
C GLU A 94 -2.33 7.21 9.33
N PRO A 95 -2.80 8.29 8.67
CA PRO A 95 -1.95 9.10 7.79
C PRO A 95 -0.90 9.85 8.62
N HIS A 96 0.37 9.69 8.25
CA HIS A 96 1.50 10.39 8.84
C HIS A 96 2.16 11.31 7.81
N ASN A 97 2.32 12.57 8.20
CA ASN A 97 2.88 13.66 7.40
C ASN A 97 2.07 13.96 6.12
N PHE A 98 2.44 15.06 5.48
CA PHE A 98 1.92 15.51 4.20
C PHE A 98 3.09 15.78 3.25
N TYR A 99 3.00 15.26 2.04
CA TYR A 99 4.03 15.42 1.01
C TYR A 99 3.39 16.06 -0.22
N ASP A 100 3.67 17.33 -0.44
CA ASP A 100 3.31 18.01 -1.68
C ASP A 100 4.38 17.77 -2.74
N MET A 101 4.07 16.96 -3.76
CA MET A 101 4.99 16.71 -4.86
C MET A 101 4.74 17.64 -6.05
N THR A 102 3.71 18.48 -6.01
CA THR A 102 3.35 19.37 -7.13
C THR A 102 4.34 20.53 -7.29
N ASN A 103 5.06 20.89 -6.22
CA ASN A 103 5.94 22.05 -6.18
C ASN A 103 7.38 21.70 -5.78
N LEU A 104 8.02 20.80 -6.52
CA LEU A 104 9.41 20.35 -6.33
C LEU A 104 10.34 20.77 -7.48
N GLY A 105 9.97 21.81 -8.23
CA GLY A 105 10.71 22.29 -9.40
C GLY A 105 10.77 21.23 -10.50
N MET A 106 11.97 20.91 -11.01
CA MET A 106 12.15 19.93 -12.09
C MET A 106 11.71 18.50 -11.72
N LYS A 107 11.51 18.21 -10.43
CA LYS A 107 11.05 16.91 -9.93
C LYS A 107 9.56 16.90 -9.59
N SER A 108 8.82 17.98 -9.87
CA SER A 108 7.39 18.06 -9.61
C SER A 108 6.64 16.88 -10.25
N GLN A 109 5.68 16.36 -9.51
CA GLN A 109 4.77 15.31 -9.93
C GLN A 109 3.33 15.77 -9.66
N PRO A 110 2.34 15.35 -10.46
CA PRO A 110 0.95 15.78 -10.33
C PRO A 110 0.23 15.07 -9.17
N VAL A 111 0.88 14.93 -8.01
CA VAL A 111 0.34 14.20 -6.86
C VAL A 111 0.67 14.90 -5.54
N ILE A 112 -0.20 14.70 -4.56
CA ILE A 112 0.09 14.89 -3.13
C ILE A 112 0.05 13.52 -2.43
N ALA A 113 0.66 13.38 -1.27
CA ALA A 113 0.72 12.08 -0.60
C ALA A 113 0.79 12.14 0.93
N THR A 114 0.55 10.99 1.55
CA THR A 114 0.79 10.71 2.97
C THR A 114 1.30 9.27 3.13
N ALA A 115 1.81 8.92 4.31
CA ALA A 115 2.18 7.55 4.63
C ALA A 115 1.25 6.97 5.71
N PHE A 116 0.46 5.95 5.35
CA PHE A 116 -0.35 5.21 6.33
C PHE A 116 0.54 4.23 7.08
N ARG A 117 0.51 4.27 8.42
CA ARG A 117 1.23 3.34 9.30
C ARG A 117 0.62 3.34 10.70
N SER A 118 0.89 2.30 11.48
CA SER A 118 0.47 2.28 12.89
C SER A 118 1.36 3.18 13.76
N LYS A 119 0.77 3.80 14.78
CA LYS A 119 1.52 4.46 15.86
C LYS A 119 2.25 3.47 16.79
N ILE A 120 1.74 2.23 16.89
CA ILE A 120 2.26 1.21 17.81
C ILE A 120 3.39 0.42 17.16
N ASP A 121 3.17 -0.06 15.93
CA ASP A 121 4.20 -0.73 15.12
C ASP A 121 4.33 -0.06 13.74
N PRO A 122 5.19 0.96 13.61
CA PRO A 122 5.27 1.80 12.41
C PRO A 122 6.09 1.18 11.28
N LYS A 123 6.63 -0.03 11.45
CA LYS A 123 7.54 -0.67 10.48
C LYS A 123 6.82 -0.84 9.14
N ASN A 124 5.65 -1.45 9.18
CA ASN A 124 4.81 -1.64 8.01
C ASN A 124 4.06 -0.35 7.68
N ARG A 125 4.21 0.09 6.42
CA ARG A 125 3.66 1.37 5.96
C ARG A 125 3.31 1.35 4.49
N VAL A 126 2.32 2.15 4.10
CA VAL A 126 1.95 2.37 2.70
C VAL A 126 2.00 3.86 2.38
N PHE A 127 2.87 4.24 1.45
CA PHE A 127 2.89 5.58 0.88
C PHE A 127 1.79 5.71 -0.16
N THR A 128 0.77 6.52 0.13
CA THR A 128 -0.43 6.66 -0.70
C THR A 128 -0.43 8.04 -1.32
N SER A 129 -0.34 8.09 -2.64
CA SER A 129 -0.44 9.33 -3.42
C SER A 129 -1.85 9.54 -3.96
N LEU A 130 -2.28 10.79 -4.09
CA LEU A 130 -3.51 11.23 -4.73
C LEU A 130 -3.16 12.10 -5.93
N LEU A 131 -3.69 11.76 -7.11
CA LEU A 131 -3.59 12.57 -8.31
C LEU A 131 -4.24 13.94 -8.11
N CYS A 132 -3.59 14.99 -8.62
CA CYS A 132 -4.10 16.35 -8.68
C CYS A 132 -4.38 16.70 -10.14
N PRO A 133 -5.60 16.44 -10.68
CA PRO A 133 -5.88 16.71 -12.09
C PRO A 133 -5.75 18.19 -12.48
N ASP A 134 -5.87 19.11 -11.51
CA ASP A 134 -5.68 20.55 -11.75
C ASP A 134 -4.22 20.95 -12.02
N TYR A 135 -3.30 19.99 -11.93
CA TYR A 135 -1.93 20.14 -12.42
C TYR A 135 -1.85 20.24 -13.96
N PHE A 136 -2.87 19.75 -14.67
CA PHE A 136 -2.91 19.72 -16.13
C PHE A 136 -3.73 20.87 -16.72
N ASP A 137 -3.61 21.07 -18.04
CA ASP A 137 -4.56 21.87 -18.80
C ASP A 137 -6.00 21.34 -18.67
N GLU A 138 -6.98 22.22 -18.86
CA GLU A 138 -8.38 21.94 -18.57
C GLU A 138 -8.91 20.72 -19.34
N ASP A 139 -8.52 20.57 -20.61
CA ASP A 139 -8.97 19.46 -21.46
C ASP A 139 -8.40 18.12 -20.97
N THR A 140 -7.11 18.07 -20.66
CA THR A 140 -6.46 16.88 -20.08
C THR A 140 -7.09 16.53 -18.73
N ALA A 141 -7.31 17.52 -17.86
CA ALA A 141 -7.89 17.32 -16.55
C ALA A 141 -9.33 16.80 -16.64
N ARG A 142 -10.12 17.30 -17.59
CA ARG A 142 -11.48 16.82 -17.87
C ARG A 142 -11.48 15.39 -18.37
N GLU A 143 -10.57 15.04 -19.29
CA GLU A 143 -10.43 13.68 -19.80
C GLU A 143 -10.06 12.68 -18.68
N ILE A 144 -9.07 13.02 -17.85
CA ILE A 144 -8.65 12.22 -16.70
C ILE A 144 -9.84 11.99 -15.74
N ARG A 145 -10.52 13.06 -15.34
CA ARG A 145 -11.67 12.96 -14.43
C ARG A 145 -12.79 12.10 -15.01
N SER A 146 -13.10 12.26 -16.29
CA SER A 146 -14.12 11.45 -16.97
C SER A 146 -13.75 9.97 -16.98
N LEU A 147 -12.49 9.64 -17.29
CA LEU A 147 -12.03 8.25 -17.32
C LEU A 147 -12.07 7.64 -15.92
N LEU A 148 -11.51 8.34 -14.93
CA LEU A 148 -11.50 7.88 -13.56
C LEU A 148 -12.92 7.70 -13.02
N GLY A 149 -13.87 8.57 -13.38
CA GLY A 149 -15.28 8.45 -12.95
C GLY A 149 -15.97 7.14 -13.36
N THR A 150 -15.43 6.38 -14.33
CA THR A 150 -15.98 5.09 -14.77
C THR A 150 -15.56 3.88 -13.93
N ARG A 151 -14.69 4.07 -12.92
CA ARG A 151 -14.11 2.95 -12.14
C ARG A 151 -14.58 2.93 -10.69
N GLN A 152 -14.55 1.73 -10.12
CA GLN A 152 -14.74 1.51 -8.70
C GLN A 152 -13.60 0.62 -8.19
N VAL A 153 -12.72 1.21 -7.38
CA VAL A 153 -11.55 0.53 -6.79
C VAL A 153 -11.99 -0.44 -5.69
N LEU A 154 -12.68 0.06 -4.66
CA LEU A 154 -13.24 -0.77 -3.58
C LEU A 154 -14.57 -1.38 -4.00
N SER A 155 -14.72 -2.70 -3.86
CA SER A 155 -16.00 -3.39 -4.04
C SER A 155 -17.04 -2.91 -3.02
N ASP A 156 -18.31 -3.18 -3.29
CA ASP A 156 -19.39 -2.88 -2.33
C ASP A 156 -19.23 -3.72 -1.05
N GLU A 157 -18.68 -4.93 -1.14
CA GLU A 157 -18.40 -5.78 0.01
C GLU A 157 -17.26 -5.21 0.88
N ALA A 158 -16.18 -4.73 0.27
CA ALA A 158 -15.11 -4.04 1.00
C ALA A 158 -15.66 -2.82 1.76
N ARG A 159 -16.55 -2.05 1.11
CA ARG A 159 -17.20 -0.88 1.74
C ARG A 159 -18.06 -1.29 2.93
N ALA A 160 -18.87 -2.33 2.78
CA ALA A 160 -19.73 -2.85 3.86
C ALA A 160 -18.92 -3.38 5.05
N LEU A 161 -17.78 -4.04 4.79
CA LEU A 161 -16.87 -4.52 5.85
C LEU A 161 -16.20 -3.37 6.61
N ILE A 162 -15.79 -2.32 5.90
CA ILE A 162 -15.23 -1.09 6.51
C ILE A 162 -16.29 -0.40 7.37
N GLU A 163 -17.52 -0.24 6.87
CA GLU A 163 -18.62 0.37 7.61
C GLU A 163 -18.96 -0.45 8.86
N ARG A 164 -19.02 -1.77 8.75
CA ARG A 164 -19.20 -2.66 9.91
C ARG A 164 -18.09 -2.50 10.94
N HIS A 165 -16.83 -2.41 10.51
CA HIS A 165 -15.71 -2.16 11.42
C HIS A 165 -15.90 -0.84 12.20
N GLU A 166 -16.36 0.21 11.53
CA GLU A 166 -16.60 1.53 12.14
C GLU A 166 -17.78 1.50 13.12
N GLU A 167 -18.86 0.79 12.79
CA GLU A 167 -20.06 0.65 13.63
C GLU A 167 -19.81 -0.22 14.87
N ASP A 168 -19.18 -1.37 14.69
CA ASP A 168 -18.97 -2.36 15.75
C ASP A 168 -17.69 -2.11 16.57
N GLY A 169 -16.77 -1.29 16.04
CA GLY A 169 -15.46 -0.99 16.63
C GLY A 169 -14.41 -2.08 16.39
N GLY A 170 -14.62 -2.99 15.45
CA GLY A 170 -13.71 -4.07 15.08
C GLY A 170 -14.33 -5.07 14.11
N LEU A 171 -13.52 -6.03 13.62
CA LEU A 171 -14.00 -7.14 12.80
C LEU A 171 -13.69 -8.47 13.46
N ARG A 172 -14.61 -9.42 13.31
CA ARG A 172 -14.39 -10.84 13.67
C ARG A 172 -13.58 -11.53 12.58
N PHE A 173 -13.04 -12.70 12.92
CA PHE A 173 -12.14 -13.47 12.06
C PHE A 173 -12.56 -13.54 10.58
N GLN A 174 -13.80 -13.94 10.28
CA GLN A 174 -14.27 -14.12 8.90
C GLN A 174 -14.28 -12.79 8.12
N ASP A 175 -14.86 -11.74 8.71
CA ASP A 175 -14.95 -10.41 8.09
C ASP A 175 -13.56 -9.77 7.94
N ALA A 176 -12.67 -9.94 8.93
CA ALA A 176 -11.29 -9.47 8.86
C ALA A 176 -10.53 -10.12 7.70
N HIS A 177 -10.64 -11.44 7.55
CA HIS A 177 -10.02 -12.17 6.44
C HIS A 177 -10.63 -11.79 5.08
N ALA A 178 -11.94 -11.55 5.00
CA ALA A 178 -12.59 -11.07 3.79
C ALA A 178 -12.07 -9.68 3.37
N LEU A 179 -11.89 -8.75 4.33
CA LEU A 179 -11.34 -7.42 4.05
C LEU A 179 -9.87 -7.46 3.60
N ILE A 180 -9.08 -8.39 4.16
CA ILE A 180 -7.70 -8.64 3.73
C ILE A 180 -7.67 -9.21 2.30
N ALA A 181 -8.59 -10.12 1.98
CA ALA A 181 -8.73 -10.69 0.64
C ALA A 181 -9.10 -9.61 -0.39
N GLU A 182 -10.00 -8.68 -0.06
CA GLU A 182 -10.30 -7.52 -0.92
C GLU A 182 -9.04 -6.71 -1.26
N GLY A 183 -8.15 -6.50 -0.29
CA GLY A 183 -6.85 -5.86 -0.51
C GLY A 183 -6.00 -6.58 -1.55
N THR A 184 -5.83 -7.89 -1.39
CA THR A 184 -4.86 -8.72 -2.12
C THR A 184 -5.40 -9.35 -3.40
N GLN A 185 -6.71 -9.35 -3.60
CA GLN A 185 -7.34 -9.96 -4.77
C GLN A 185 -7.95 -8.92 -5.70
N ARG A 186 -8.11 -7.68 -5.24
CA ARG A 186 -8.78 -6.63 -6.01
C ARG A 186 -8.11 -5.28 -5.90
N ILE A 187 -8.07 -4.69 -4.71
CA ILE A 187 -7.73 -3.26 -4.54
C ILE A 187 -6.28 -2.98 -4.96
N PHE A 188 -5.34 -3.84 -4.58
CA PHE A 188 -3.91 -3.67 -4.85
C PHE A 188 -3.34 -4.66 -5.87
N LYS A 189 -4.19 -5.50 -6.46
CA LYS A 189 -3.80 -6.54 -7.40
C LYS A 189 -3.47 -5.93 -8.77
N TRP A 190 -2.41 -6.41 -9.41
CA TRP A 190 -2.15 -6.06 -10.80
C TRP A 190 -3.23 -6.63 -11.74
N THR A 191 -3.84 -5.78 -12.56
CA THR A 191 -4.91 -6.21 -13.49
C THR A 191 -4.40 -6.59 -14.87
N GLY A 192 -3.22 -6.10 -15.28
CA GLY A 192 -2.68 -6.32 -16.63
C GLY A 192 -3.45 -5.63 -17.76
N GLU A 193 -4.48 -4.84 -17.45
CA GLU A 193 -5.35 -4.19 -18.43
C GLU A 193 -5.37 -2.67 -18.26
N ALA A 194 -5.13 -1.95 -19.36
CA ALA A 194 -5.22 -0.50 -19.42
C ALA A 194 -6.56 -0.06 -20.04
N ARG A 195 -7.13 1.05 -19.57
CA ARG A 195 -8.46 1.51 -20.01
C ARG A 195 -8.44 2.48 -21.20
N ASN A 196 -7.40 3.28 -21.35
CA ASN A 196 -7.31 4.28 -22.43
C ASN A 196 -5.87 4.44 -22.91
N ARG A 197 -5.53 3.73 -24.01
CA ARG A 197 -4.18 3.74 -24.59
C ARG A 197 -3.76 5.12 -25.11
N ARG A 198 -4.68 5.90 -25.68
CA ARG A 198 -4.37 7.24 -26.22
C ARG A 198 -3.94 8.17 -25.10
N LEU A 199 -4.73 8.26 -24.02
CA LEU A 199 -4.41 9.09 -22.86
C LEU A 199 -3.12 8.64 -22.19
N TYR A 200 -2.95 7.32 -21.98
CA TYR A 200 -1.72 6.74 -21.45
C TYR A 200 -0.48 7.18 -22.24
N THR A 201 -0.53 7.08 -23.57
CA THR A 201 0.59 7.44 -24.45
C THR A 201 0.87 8.94 -24.36
N SER A 202 -0.17 9.78 -24.44
CA SER A 202 -0.04 11.25 -24.30
C SER A 202 0.59 11.67 -22.97
N LEU A 203 0.16 11.09 -21.85
CA LEU A 203 0.71 11.37 -20.53
C LEU A 203 2.18 10.92 -20.45
N CYS A 204 2.51 9.74 -20.97
CA CYS A 204 3.90 9.24 -21.01
C CYS A 204 4.82 10.15 -21.83
N ASP A 205 4.39 10.55 -23.03
CA ASP A 205 5.18 11.39 -23.95
C ASP A 205 5.44 12.78 -23.36
N ARG A 206 4.51 13.29 -22.55
CA ARG A 206 4.64 14.55 -21.81
C ARG A 206 5.41 14.41 -20.49
N GLY A 207 5.90 13.21 -20.16
CA GLY A 207 6.67 12.94 -18.94
C GLY A 207 5.83 12.67 -17.68
N PHE A 208 4.50 12.64 -17.78
CA PHE A 208 3.57 12.39 -16.67
C PHE A 208 3.32 10.91 -16.43
N LYS A 209 4.39 10.12 -16.30
CA LYS A 209 4.32 8.67 -16.12
C LYS A 209 3.55 8.25 -14.86
N ILE A 210 3.64 9.04 -13.78
CA ILE A 210 2.86 8.79 -12.55
C ILE A 210 1.36 8.92 -12.83
N ALA A 211 0.93 9.92 -13.59
CA ALA A 211 -0.48 10.06 -13.94
C ALA A 211 -0.95 9.01 -14.96
N ALA A 212 -0.05 8.53 -15.83
CA ALA A 212 -0.37 7.44 -16.76
C ALA A 212 -0.54 6.08 -16.06
N ASP A 213 0.14 5.87 -14.92
CA ASP A 213 0.04 4.68 -14.09
C ASP A 213 -1.25 4.65 -13.24
N ILE A 214 -1.81 5.83 -12.92
CA ILE A 214 -3.04 6.01 -12.13
C ILE A 214 -4.28 5.80 -12.99
#